data_AF-A0A654TZI6-F1
#
_entry.id   AF-A0A654TZI6-F1
#
_cell.length_a   1.000
_cell.length_b   1.000
_cell.length_c   1.000
_cell.angle_alpha   90.00
_cell.angle_beta   90.00
_cell.angle_gamma   90.00
#
_symmetry.space_group_name_H-M   'P 1'
#
loop_
_entity.id
_entity.type
_entity.pdbx_description
1 polymer ?
#
loop_
_entity_poly.entity_id
_entity_poly.type
_entity_poly.pdbx_seq_one_letter_code
_entity_poly.pdbx_strand_id
1 'polypeptide(L)'
;MAFDEASRRGVELIAVHAWSDVEVVELPGLDFSAVQQEAELSLAERLAGWQERYPDVPVSRVVVCDRPARKLVQKSASAQLVVVGSHGRGGLTGMLLGSVSNAVLHAARVPVIVARQS
;
A
#
# COMPACT_ATOMS: atom_id res chain seq x y z
N MET A 1 11.81 0.57 -5.22
CA MET A 1 11.50 2.00 -5.45
C MET A 1 11.12 2.70 -4.16
N ALA A 2 10.03 2.34 -3.46
CA ALA A 2 9.62 3.05 -2.24
C ALA A 2 10.70 3.09 -1.14
N PHE A 3 11.35 1.96 -0.85
CA PHE A 3 12.47 1.90 0.09
C PHE A 3 13.67 2.76 -0.33
N ASP A 4 13.98 2.80 -1.62
CA ASP A 4 15.09 3.59 -2.15
C ASP A 4 14.82 5.10 -1.95
N GLU A 5 13.61 5.56 -2.26
CA GLU A 5 13.18 6.94 -2.03
C GLU A 5 13.22 7.31 -0.55
N ALA A 6 12.70 6.43 0.33
CA ALA A 6 12.69 6.67 1.77
C ALA A 6 14.13 6.75 2.32
N SER A 7 15.00 5.83 1.90
CA SER A 7 16.40 5.77 2.31
C SER A 7 17.18 7.02 1.88
N ARG A 8 17.05 7.44 0.61
CA ARG A 8 17.72 8.65 0.10
C ARG A 8 17.29 9.92 0.83
N ARG A 9 16.06 9.96 1.34
CA ARG A 9 15.48 11.09 2.05
C ARG A 9 15.70 11.03 3.56
N GLY A 10 16.15 9.90 4.10
CA GLY A 10 16.31 9.69 5.54
C GLY A 10 14.97 9.75 6.30
N VAL A 11 13.90 9.19 5.73
CA VAL A 11 12.53 9.26 6.29
C VAL A 11 11.90 7.89 6.43
N GLU A 12 10.81 7.82 7.21
CA GLU A 12 10.03 6.59 7.36
C GLU A 12 9.31 6.18 6.07
N LEU A 13 9.02 4.88 5.97
CA LEU A 13 8.17 4.29 4.96
C LEU A 13 6.89 3.75 5.61
N ILE A 14 5.73 4.21 5.14
CA ILE A 14 4.42 3.68 5.56
C ILE A 14 3.95 2.66 4.53
N ALA A 15 3.97 1.38 4.88
CA ALA A 15 3.48 0.28 4.05
C ALA A 15 2.00 0.02 4.31
N VAL A 16 1.15 0.32 3.33
CA VAL A 16 -0.31 0.13 3.42
C VAL A 16 -0.73 -1.15 2.69
N HIS A 17 -1.49 -2.01 3.34
CA HIS A 17 -2.05 -3.24 2.78
C HIS A 17 -3.55 -3.35 3.07
N ALA A 18 -4.35 -3.58 2.03
CA ALA A 18 -5.74 -4.01 2.17
C ALA A 18 -5.82 -5.52 1.95
N TRP A 19 -6.43 -6.25 2.88
CA TRP A 19 -6.56 -7.71 2.74
C TRP A 19 -7.72 -8.11 1.82
N SER A 20 -8.72 -7.23 1.64
CA SER A 20 -9.75 -7.34 0.60
C SER A 20 -9.53 -6.33 -0.52
N ASP A 21 -9.61 -6.81 -1.76
CA ASP A 21 -9.61 -5.96 -2.97
C ASP A 21 -11.02 -5.45 -3.33
N VAL A 22 -12.06 -5.98 -2.69
CA VAL A 22 -13.47 -5.56 -2.84
C VAL A 22 -14.03 -5.00 -1.54
N GLU A 23 -15.06 -4.17 -1.63
CA GLU A 23 -15.73 -3.66 -0.44
C GLU A 23 -16.32 -4.79 0.40
N VAL A 24 -16.00 -4.79 1.70
CA VAL A 24 -16.55 -5.75 2.65
C VAL A 24 -17.69 -5.08 3.39
N VAL A 25 -18.87 -5.69 3.34
CA VAL A 25 -20.01 -5.24 4.15
C VAL A 25 -19.80 -5.73 5.58
N GLU A 26 -19.66 -4.81 6.53
CA GLU A 26 -19.63 -5.13 7.95
C GLU A 26 -21.03 -5.62 8.38
N LEU A 27 -21.12 -6.91 8.72
CA LEU A 27 -22.33 -7.52 9.28
C LEU A 27 -22.14 -7.72 10.80
N PRO A 28 -23.16 -7.41 11.63
CA PRO A 28 -23.07 -7.64 13.07
C PRO A 28 -22.70 -9.09 13.41
N GLY A 29 -21.64 -9.27 14.21
CA GLY A 29 -21.18 -10.59 14.66
C GLY A 29 -20.12 -11.26 13.78
N LEU A 30 -19.74 -10.66 12.65
CA LEU A 30 -18.54 -11.10 11.90
C LEU A 30 -17.29 -10.49 12.53
N ASP A 31 -16.38 -11.35 12.99
CA ASP A 31 -15.07 -10.95 13.49
C ASP A 31 -14.00 -11.18 12.41
N PHE A 32 -13.33 -10.10 12.01
CA PHE A 32 -12.22 -10.13 11.05
C PHE A 32 -10.85 -10.01 11.72
N SER A 33 -10.77 -10.07 13.06
CA SER A 33 -9.54 -9.94 13.82
C SER A 33 -8.48 -10.97 13.40
N ALA A 34 -8.88 -12.23 13.20
CA ALA A 34 -7.99 -13.29 12.74
C ALA A 34 -7.44 -13.01 11.33
N VAL A 35 -8.29 -12.56 10.41
CA VAL A 35 -7.90 -12.20 9.03
C VAL A 35 -6.95 -11.01 9.04
N GLN A 36 -7.21 -10.02 9.88
CA GLN A 36 -6.34 -8.86 10.04
C GLN A 36 -4.97 -9.27 10.59
N GLN A 37 -4.91 -10.12 11.63
CA GLN A 37 -3.66 -10.60 12.19
C GLN A 37 -2.84 -11.39 11.16
N GLU A 38 -3.48 -12.27 10.39
CA GLU A 38 -2.81 -13.01 9.32
C GLU A 38 -2.26 -12.07 8.23
N ALA A 39 -3.03 -11.04 7.86
CA ALA A 39 -2.58 -10.03 6.91
C ALA A 39 -1.42 -9.18 7.44
N GLU A 40 -1.39 -8.87 8.74
CA GLU A 40 -0.29 -8.17 9.41
C GLU A 40 1.00 -9.00 9.42
N LEU A 41 0.89 -10.30 9.71
CA LEU A 41 2.00 -11.25 9.64
C LEU A 41 2.53 -11.37 8.20
N SER A 42 1.64 -11.61 7.23
CA SER A 42 2.05 -11.73 5.82
C SER A 42 2.72 -10.45 5.30
N LEU A 43 2.24 -9.28 5.71
CA LEU A 43 2.88 -8.01 5.37
C LEU A 43 4.27 -7.89 6.02
N ALA A 44 4.40 -8.29 7.28
CA ALA A 44 5.68 -8.28 7.99
C ALA A 44 6.73 -9.16 7.31
N GLU A 45 6.36 -10.40 6.97
CA GLU A 45 7.22 -11.36 6.30
C GLU A 45 7.70 -10.84 4.94
N ARG A 46 6.78 -10.29 4.13
CA ARG A 46 7.12 -9.72 2.81
C ARG A 46 8.07 -8.51 2.91
N LEU A 47 8.02 -7.77 4.01
CA LEU A 47 8.87 -6.61 4.25
C LEU A 47 10.20 -6.95 4.95
N ALA A 48 10.35 -8.16 5.50
CA ALA A 48 11.54 -8.54 6.29
C ALA A 48 12.84 -8.38 5.47
N GLY A 49 12.93 -9.00 4.29
CA GLY A 49 14.12 -8.90 3.44
C GLY A 49 14.39 -7.48 2.92
N TRP A 50 13.38 -6.61 2.86
CA TRP A 50 13.59 -5.20 2.52
C TRP A 50 14.11 -4.38 3.70
N GLN A 51 13.62 -4.65 4.91
CA GLN A 51 14.12 -4.00 6.12
C GLN A 51 15.57 -4.39 6.42
N GLU A 52 15.97 -5.63 6.14
CA GLU A 52 17.38 -6.05 6.21
C GLU A 52 18.27 -5.29 5.22
N ARG A 53 17.76 -5.03 4.00
CA ARG A 53 18.47 -4.28 2.96
C ARG A 53 18.53 -2.78 3.23
N TYR A 54 17.53 -2.24 3.94
CA TYR A 54 17.39 -0.82 4.26
C TYR A 54 17.20 -0.63 5.78
N PRO A 55 18.24 -0.93 6.59
CA PRO A 55 18.12 -0.96 8.05
C PRO A 55 17.81 0.41 8.66
N ASP A 56 18.19 1.50 7.97
CA ASP A 56 18.00 2.87 8.43
C ASP A 56 16.63 3.46 8.04
N VAL A 57 15.75 2.68 7.39
CA VAL A 57 14.41 3.13 7.01
C VAL A 57 13.40 2.59 8.03
N PRO A 58 12.84 3.42 8.92
CA PRO A 58 11.75 2.98 9.81
C PRO A 58 10.53 2.58 8.98
N VAL A 59 9.94 1.42 9.27
CA VAL A 59 8.77 0.91 8.53
C VAL A 59 7.54 0.83 9.43
N SER A 60 6.55 1.66 9.10
CA SER A 60 5.22 1.65 9.71
C SER A 60 4.27 0.80 8.85
N ARG A 61 3.72 -0.27 9.41
CA ARG A 61 2.77 -1.17 8.72
C ARG A 61 1.33 -0.75 9.02
N VAL A 62 0.50 -0.65 7.98
CA VAL A 62 -0.92 -0.30 8.09
C VAL A 62 -1.73 -1.32 7.31
N VAL A 63 -2.39 -2.23 8.04
CA VAL A 63 -3.33 -3.19 7.47
C VAL A 63 -4.75 -2.65 7.61
N VAL A 64 -5.54 -2.76 6.54
CA VAL A 64 -6.93 -2.33 6.49
C VAL A 64 -7.79 -3.42 5.85
N CYS A 65 -9.08 -3.38 6.16
CA CYS A 65 -10.06 -4.31 5.59
C CYS A 65 -10.06 -4.25 4.06
N ASP A 66 -10.37 -3.07 3.52
CA ASP A 66 -10.64 -2.88 2.11
C ASP A 66 -10.22 -1.48 1.64
N ARG A 67 -10.70 -1.10 0.45
CA ARG A 67 -10.60 0.25 -0.11
C ARG A 67 -9.18 0.82 -0.07
N PRO A 68 -8.19 0.11 -0.66
CA PRO A 68 -6.78 0.52 -0.62
C PRO A 68 -6.56 1.93 -1.20
N ALA A 69 -7.26 2.29 -2.28
CA ALA A 69 -7.17 3.62 -2.88
C ALA A 69 -7.56 4.74 -1.90
N ARG A 70 -8.68 4.56 -1.19
CA ARG A 70 -9.15 5.54 -0.19
C ARG A 70 -8.13 5.68 0.94
N LYS A 71 -7.57 4.57 1.43
CA LYS A 71 -6.58 4.59 2.50
C LYS A 71 -5.28 5.26 2.06
N LEU A 72 -4.80 4.99 0.85
CA LEU A 72 -3.62 5.65 0.28
C LEU A 72 -3.82 7.16 0.14
N VAL A 73 -4.98 7.60 -0.39
CA VAL A 73 -5.31 9.03 -0.50
C VAL A 73 -5.38 9.68 0.89
N GLN A 74 -5.99 9.02 1.87
CA GLN A 74 -6.02 9.52 3.25
C GLN A 74 -4.61 9.69 3.84
N LYS A 75 -3.75 8.67 3.69
CA LYS A 75 -2.36 8.72 4.19
C LYS A 75 -1.48 9.70 3.41
N SER A 76 -1.83 9.99 2.15
CA SER A 76 -1.11 10.96 1.33
C SER A 76 -1.12 12.38 1.93
N ALA A 77 -2.12 12.71 2.74
CA ALA A 77 -2.23 14.03 3.38
C ALA A 77 -1.09 14.33 4.37
N SER A 78 -0.43 13.31 4.90
CA SER A 78 0.71 13.43 5.82
C SER A 78 2.01 12.85 5.25
N ALA A 79 2.02 12.44 3.97
CA ALA A 79 3.18 11.89 3.29
C ALA A 79 3.77 12.91 2.33
N GLN A 80 5.05 12.80 2.01
CA GLN A 80 5.69 13.64 0.98
C GLN A 80 5.69 13.00 -0.42
N LEU A 81 5.39 11.70 -0.50
CA LEU A 81 5.44 10.90 -1.72
C LEU A 81 4.53 9.67 -1.55
N VAL A 82 3.78 9.32 -2.60
CA VAL A 82 3.06 8.04 -2.67
C VAL A 82 3.65 7.18 -3.78
N VAL A 83 3.89 5.90 -3.49
CA VAL A 83 4.38 4.93 -4.47
C VAL A 83 3.35 3.81 -4.63
N VAL A 84 2.91 3.57 -5.86
CA VAL A 84 1.99 2.49 -6.23
C VAL A 84 2.52 1.71 -7.42
N GLY A 85 2.15 0.44 -7.57
CA GLY A 85 2.39 -0.30 -8.82
C GLY A 85 1.49 0.21 -9.94
N SER A 86 1.81 -0.07 -11.20
CA SER A 86 0.94 0.25 -12.34
C SER A 86 -0.27 -0.66 -12.41
N HIS A 87 -0.13 -1.91 -11.99
CA HIS A 87 -1.19 -2.92 -11.95
C HIS A 87 -1.19 -3.66 -10.62
N GLY A 88 -2.37 -4.19 -10.25
CA GLY A 88 -2.57 -4.98 -9.04
C GLY A 88 -2.87 -6.45 -9.35
N ARG A 89 -3.30 -7.17 -8.32
CA ARG A 89 -3.58 -8.63 -8.38
C ARG A 89 -4.73 -9.02 -9.32
N GLY A 90 -5.68 -8.11 -9.57
CA GLY A 90 -6.86 -8.34 -10.41
C GLY A 90 -6.87 -7.56 -11.73
N GLY A 91 -5.71 -7.15 -12.24
CA GLY A 91 -5.63 -6.31 -13.45
C GLY A 91 -6.22 -6.97 -14.70
N LEU A 92 -6.91 -6.19 -15.53
CA LEU A 92 -7.39 -6.63 -16.84
C LEU A 92 -6.28 -6.48 -17.88
N THR A 93 -6.12 -7.48 -18.74
CA THR A 93 -5.15 -7.46 -19.85
C THR A 93 -5.39 -6.24 -20.75
N GLY A 94 -4.34 -5.44 -20.99
CA GLY A 94 -4.39 -4.29 -21.91
C GLY A 94 -4.67 -2.93 -21.27
N MET A 95 -4.92 -2.86 -19.96
CA MET A 95 -4.96 -1.56 -19.27
C MET A 95 -3.55 -0.98 -19.08
N LEU A 96 -3.44 0.35 -19.04
CA LEU A 96 -2.18 1.03 -18.73
C LEU A 96 -1.97 1.18 -17.21
N LEU A 97 -3.07 1.33 -16.47
CA LEU A 97 -3.11 1.54 -15.02
C LEU A 97 -4.28 0.76 -14.41
N GLY A 98 -4.06 0.18 -13.23
CA GLY A 98 -5.09 -0.42 -12.39
C GLY A 98 -5.95 0.63 -11.67
N SER A 99 -7.12 0.20 -11.18
CA SER A 99 -8.11 1.06 -10.53
C SER A 99 -7.55 1.84 -9.33
N VAL A 100 -6.75 1.19 -8.48
CA VAL A 100 -6.13 1.82 -7.30
C VAL A 100 -5.15 2.92 -7.71
N SER A 101 -4.25 2.62 -8.65
CA SER A 101 -3.23 3.57 -9.09
C SER A 101 -3.85 4.76 -9.80
N ASN A 102 -4.89 4.53 -10.60
CA ASN A 102 -5.65 5.59 -11.25
C ASN A 102 -6.35 6.50 -10.22
N ALA A 103 -7.02 5.92 -9.23
CA ALA A 103 -7.69 6.68 -8.18
C ALA A 103 -6.70 7.51 -7.33
N VAL A 104 -5.54 6.94 -6.98
CA VAL A 104 -4.49 7.63 -6.22
C VAL A 104 -3.91 8.79 -7.03
N LEU A 105 -3.62 8.59 -8.32
CA LEU A 105 -3.11 9.66 -9.20
C LEU A 105 -4.05 10.86 -9.27
N HIS A 106 -5.36 10.64 -9.31
CA HIS A 106 -6.34 11.72 -9.41
C HIS A 106 -6.62 12.45 -8.09
N ALA A 107 -6.43 11.79 -6.94
CA ALA A 107 -6.89 12.30 -5.65
C ALA A 107 -5.77 12.68 -4.67
N ALA A 108 -4.55 12.11 -4.82
CA ALA A 108 -3.43 12.46 -3.96
C ALA A 108 -2.98 13.91 -4.24
N ARG A 109 -2.68 14.66 -3.18
CA ARG A 109 -2.21 16.07 -3.27
C ARG A 109 -0.69 16.20 -3.19
N VAL A 110 0.01 15.09 -3.36
CA VAL A 110 1.47 14.96 -3.22
C VAL A 110 2.01 14.21 -4.44
N PRO A 111 3.31 14.30 -4.74
CA PRO A 111 3.91 13.52 -5.82
C PRO A 111 3.54 12.03 -5.74
N VAL A 112 3.23 11.43 -6.90
CA VAL A 112 2.90 10.01 -7.03
C VAL A 112 3.86 9.36 -8.01
N ILE A 113 4.56 8.30 -7.57
CA ILE A 113 5.30 7.40 -8.45
C ILE A 113 4.42 6.20 -8.76
N VAL A 114 4.27 5.93 -10.06
CA VAL A 114 3.67 4.69 -10.56
C VAL A 114 4.76 3.79 -11.10
N ALA A 115 5.07 2.73 -10.38
CA ALA A 115 6.09 1.76 -10.76
C ALA A 115 5.57 0.83 -11.86
N ARG A 116 6.31 0.72 -12.97
CA ARG A 116 6.04 -0.24 -14.06
C ARG A 116 7.12 -1.30 -14.07
N GLN A 117 6.72 -2.54 -14.32
CA GLN A 117 7.64 -3.61 -14.70
C GLN A 117 7.97 -3.41 -16.18
N SER A 118 9.25 -3.37 -16.51
CA SER A 118 9.75 -3.41 -17.89
C SER A 118 10.03 -4.85 -18.29
#